data_AF-A0A6B3RT19-F1
#
_entry.id   AF-A0A6B3RT19-F1
#
_cell.length_a   1.000
_cell.length_b   1.000
_cell.length_c   1.000
_cell.angle_alpha   90.00
_cell.angle_beta   90.00
_cell.angle_gamma   90.00
#
_symmetry.space_group_name_H-M   'P 1'
#
loop_
_entity.id
_entity.type
_entity.pdbx_description
1 polymer ?
#
loop_
_entity_poly.entity_id
_entity_poly.type
_entity_poly.pdbx_seq_one_letter_code
_entity_poly.pdbx_strand_id
1 'polypeptide(L)'
;MATAIPLRNVWLLFLYAADLVQFKGRFDHQVEAARDLPELVARLLGQVVEERLRRNLSRGYRPKVATLSRVRGRIDMLETTARQLMDRGRIACRFEEHTMDTARNRLVRAALERLASRVSDELVAHRCRQLAGDFTRLGVVGARPSWAELANDQIGRNETADRFMVALSRMVFDTIIPTEEAGFVSGALPDSTEHLVRRLFERAIGNALRLELQPQGWNVTQGKRLAWQIEAASPGIAAILPGMQTDIDLRHPATGRRIVIDTKFTAIFAASAYRDQILKSNYIYQLYAYLRSQERLDDPASLTTSGMLLHPQTGGSIDELVIIQGHQMQFKTIDLSSDPVQFEQSVRRLI
;
A
#
# COMPACT_ATOMS: atom_id res chain seq x y z
N MET A 1 10.00 23.88 14.44
CA MET A 1 8.56 23.61 14.44
C MET A 1 8.28 22.72 13.25
N ALA A 2 7.89 21.46 13.45
CA ALA A 2 7.62 20.55 12.34
C ALA A 2 6.36 21.03 11.61
N THR A 3 6.53 21.51 10.38
CA THR A 3 5.44 21.99 9.54
C THR A 3 4.52 20.81 9.20
N ALA A 4 3.20 21.00 9.28
CA ALA A 4 2.24 19.95 8.96
C ALA A 4 2.35 19.52 7.49
N ILE A 5 2.32 18.21 7.22
CA ILE A 5 2.29 17.69 5.85
C ILE A 5 0.90 17.97 5.26
N PRO A 6 0.79 18.66 4.12
CA PRO A 6 -0.49 18.90 3.48
C PRO A 6 -1.23 17.61 3.13
N LEU A 7 -2.55 17.58 3.36
CA LEU A 7 -3.40 16.42 3.07
C LEU A 7 -3.27 15.95 1.61
N ARG A 8 -3.14 16.90 0.66
CA ARG A 8 -2.86 16.62 -0.75
C ARG A 8 -1.61 15.77 -0.99
N ASN A 9 -0.56 15.95 -0.19
CA ASN A 9 0.71 15.24 -0.36
C ASN A 9 0.62 13.86 0.29
N VAL A 10 -0.10 13.71 1.40
CA VAL A 10 -0.46 12.38 1.95
C VAL A 10 -1.30 11.59 0.94
N TRP A 11 -2.26 12.25 0.29
CA TRP A 11 -3.05 11.66 -0.78
C TRP A 11 -2.19 11.23 -1.98
N LEU A 12 -1.25 12.07 -2.40
CA LEU A 12 -0.31 11.72 -3.47
C LEU A 12 0.55 10.51 -3.10
N LEU A 13 1.11 10.47 -1.89
CA LEU A 13 1.86 9.31 -1.37
C LEU A 13 0.99 8.06 -1.41
N PHE A 14 -0.29 8.16 -1.03
CA PHE A 14 -1.23 7.04 -1.14
C PHE A 14 -1.43 6.57 -2.58
N LEU A 15 -1.65 7.50 -3.52
CA LEU A 15 -1.81 7.15 -4.93
C LEU A 15 -0.58 6.40 -5.46
N TYR A 16 0.63 6.82 -5.11
CA TYR A 16 1.85 6.10 -5.46
C TYR A 16 1.94 4.74 -4.76
N ALA A 17 1.73 4.67 -3.44
CA ALA A 17 1.84 3.44 -2.67
C ALA A 17 0.83 2.36 -3.13
N ALA A 18 -0.36 2.79 -3.57
CA ALA A 18 -1.43 1.92 -4.05
C ALA A 18 -1.35 1.59 -5.56
N ASP A 19 -0.38 2.15 -6.30
CA ASP A 19 -0.26 2.02 -7.77
C ASP A 19 -1.49 2.55 -8.52
N LEU A 20 -1.96 3.72 -8.07
CA LEU A 20 -3.17 4.41 -8.52
C LEU A 20 -2.89 5.81 -9.06
N VAL A 21 -1.64 6.14 -9.36
CA VAL A 21 -1.22 7.48 -9.81
C VAL A 21 -1.96 7.95 -11.07
N GLN A 22 -2.46 7.03 -11.90
CA GLN A 22 -3.30 7.34 -13.07
C GLN A 22 -4.62 8.04 -12.71
N PHE A 23 -5.03 8.04 -11.44
CA PHE A 23 -6.20 8.76 -10.95
C PHE A 23 -5.87 10.12 -10.34
N LYS A 24 -4.61 10.58 -10.44
CA LYS A 24 -4.22 11.96 -10.09
C LYS A 24 -5.05 12.97 -10.89
N GLY A 25 -5.41 14.10 -10.28
CA GLY A 25 -6.24 15.14 -10.93
C GLY A 25 -7.74 14.86 -10.92
N ARG A 26 -8.15 13.59 -10.78
CA ARG A 26 -9.57 13.21 -10.86
C ARG A 26 -10.40 13.71 -9.67
N PHE A 27 -9.75 13.86 -8.52
CA PHE A 27 -10.42 14.12 -7.25
C PHE A 27 -9.91 15.39 -6.54
N ASP A 28 -9.36 16.33 -7.29
CA ASP A 28 -8.72 17.53 -6.72
C ASP A 28 -9.72 18.33 -5.87
N HIS A 29 -10.97 18.46 -6.33
CA HIS A 29 -12.02 19.12 -5.55
C HIS A 29 -12.27 18.43 -4.18
N GLN A 30 -12.28 17.11 -4.13
CA GLN A 30 -12.49 16.35 -2.89
C GLN A 30 -11.29 16.47 -1.96
N VAL A 31 -10.08 16.53 -2.52
CA VAL A 31 -8.82 16.70 -1.78
C VAL A 31 -8.76 18.08 -1.13
N GLU A 32 -9.11 19.13 -1.87
CA GLU A 32 -9.10 20.51 -1.35
C GLU A 32 -10.24 20.79 -0.36
N ALA A 33 -11.41 20.15 -0.55
CA ALA A 33 -12.56 20.33 0.34
C ALA A 33 -12.48 19.52 1.65
N ALA A 34 -11.65 18.48 1.72
CA ALA A 34 -11.57 17.61 2.89
C ALA A 34 -10.74 18.26 4.01
N ARG A 35 -11.27 18.18 5.24
CA ARG A 35 -10.59 18.70 6.44
C ARG A 35 -9.50 17.78 6.95
N ASP A 36 -9.73 16.47 6.82
CA ASP A 36 -8.84 15.42 7.29
C ASP A 36 -8.86 14.20 6.37
N LEU A 37 -8.00 13.23 6.70
CA LEU A 37 -7.86 11.99 5.95
C LEU A 37 -9.11 11.10 5.98
N PRO A 38 -9.77 10.83 7.14
CA PRO A 38 -11.03 10.08 7.14
C PRO A 38 -12.10 10.68 6.22
N GLU A 39 -12.29 12.00 6.27
CA GLU A 39 -13.26 12.69 5.44
C GLU A 39 -12.90 12.60 3.96
N LEU A 40 -11.63 12.78 3.60
CA LEU A 40 -11.16 12.62 2.23
C LEU A 40 -11.48 11.21 1.72
N VAL A 41 -11.09 10.17 2.46
CA VAL A 41 -11.34 8.78 2.07
C VAL A 41 -12.84 8.50 1.95
N ALA A 42 -13.67 9.06 2.83
CA ALA A 42 -15.12 8.90 2.76
C ALA A 42 -15.74 9.58 1.54
N ARG A 43 -15.34 10.82 1.22
CA ARG A 43 -15.80 11.55 0.03
C ARG A 43 -15.42 10.80 -1.26
N LEU A 44 -14.17 10.32 -1.33
CA LEU A 44 -13.66 9.55 -2.47
C LEU A 44 -14.36 8.21 -2.63
N LEU A 45 -14.42 7.42 -1.55
CA LEU A 45 -15.05 6.11 -1.57
C LEU A 45 -16.54 6.23 -1.92
N GLY A 46 -17.24 7.21 -1.34
CA GLY A 46 -18.64 7.46 -1.64
C GLY A 46 -18.88 7.75 -3.13
N GLN A 47 -18.08 8.63 -3.74
CA GLN A 47 -18.19 8.93 -5.16
C GLN A 47 -17.92 7.70 -6.04
N VAL A 48 -16.84 6.96 -5.75
CA VAL A 48 -16.48 5.76 -6.51
C VAL A 48 -17.58 4.72 -6.42
N VAL A 49 -18.12 4.50 -5.21
CA VAL A 49 -19.19 3.54 -4.97
C VAL A 49 -20.46 3.91 -5.72
N GLU A 50 -20.87 5.19 -5.72
CA GLU A 50 -22.03 5.64 -6.50
C GLU A 50 -21.87 5.45 -8.01
N GLU A 51 -20.68 5.68 -8.54
CA GLU A 51 -20.39 5.37 -9.94
C GLU A 51 -20.51 3.87 -10.22
N ARG A 52 -20.06 3.01 -9.29
CA ARG A 52 -20.19 1.55 -9.43
C ARG A 52 -21.62 1.07 -9.30
N LEU A 53 -22.39 1.62 -8.36
CA LEU A 53 -23.82 1.30 -8.23
C LEU A 53 -24.58 1.65 -9.53
N ARG A 54 -24.24 2.77 -10.19
CA ARG A 54 -24.82 3.14 -11.49
C ARG A 54 -24.38 2.25 -12.66
N ARG A 55 -23.13 1.76 -12.66
CA ARG A 55 -22.53 1.00 -13.76
C ARG A 55 -22.50 -0.52 -13.55
N ASN A 56 -23.19 -1.01 -12.51
CA ASN A 56 -23.13 -2.36 -11.93
C ASN A 56 -21.88 -2.63 -11.07
N LEU A 57 -22.15 -3.13 -9.85
CA LEU A 57 -21.16 -3.74 -8.98
C LEU A 57 -20.68 -5.08 -9.54
N SER A 58 -19.46 -5.47 -9.18
CA SER A 58 -18.89 -6.73 -9.63
C SER A 58 -19.56 -7.91 -8.96
N ARG A 59 -19.85 -8.92 -9.78
CA ARG A 59 -20.56 -10.14 -9.43
C ARG A 59 -19.55 -11.26 -9.23
N GLY A 60 -19.71 -12.01 -8.16
CA GLY A 60 -19.03 -13.27 -7.96
C GLY A 60 -19.91 -14.44 -8.38
N TYR A 61 -19.30 -15.62 -8.29
CA TYR A 61 -19.95 -16.89 -8.50
C TYR A 61 -19.74 -17.72 -7.25
N ARG A 62 -20.82 -18.33 -6.76
CA ARG A 62 -20.75 -19.31 -5.68
C ARG A 62 -21.19 -20.67 -6.20
N PRO A 63 -20.43 -21.74 -5.90
CA PRO A 63 -20.85 -23.08 -6.24
C PRO A 63 -22.09 -23.41 -5.43
N LYS A 64 -23.11 -23.95 -6.09
CA LYS A 64 -24.38 -24.35 -5.50
C LYS A 64 -24.74 -25.74 -5.96
N VAL A 65 -25.15 -26.57 -5.00
CA VAL A 65 -25.71 -27.89 -5.26
C VAL A 65 -27.20 -27.83 -4.90
N ALA A 66 -28.07 -28.22 -5.82
CA ALA A 66 -29.51 -28.25 -5.58
C ALA A 66 -30.18 -29.36 -6.37
N THR A 67 -31.23 -29.95 -5.78
CA THR A 67 -32.13 -30.86 -6.49
C THR A 67 -33.23 -30.05 -7.18
N LEU A 68 -33.31 -30.12 -8.50
CA LEU A 68 -34.19 -29.30 -9.33
C LEU A 68 -35.06 -30.16 -10.23
N SER A 69 -36.21 -29.64 -10.68
CA SER A 69 -37.06 -30.30 -11.71
C SER A 69 -36.56 -30.12 -13.15
N ARG A 70 -35.46 -29.36 -13.33
CA ARG A 70 -34.82 -29.09 -14.62
C ARG A 70 -33.31 -29.07 -14.46
N VAL A 71 -32.59 -29.46 -15.52
CA VAL A 71 -31.13 -29.44 -15.52
C VAL A 71 -30.63 -28.00 -15.47
N ARG A 72 -29.69 -27.72 -14.56
CA ARG A 72 -28.96 -26.46 -14.48
C ARG A 72 -27.49 -26.74 -14.16
N GLY A 73 -26.58 -26.33 -15.05
CA GLY A 73 -25.16 -26.63 -14.89
C GLY A 73 -24.85 -28.12 -15.07
N ARG A 74 -23.99 -28.68 -14.22
CA ARG A 74 -23.56 -30.09 -14.29
C ARG A 74 -24.46 -30.98 -13.45
N ILE A 75 -24.83 -32.14 -13.98
CA ILE A 75 -25.62 -33.14 -13.25
C ILE A 75 -24.71 -33.93 -12.31
N ASP A 76 -25.14 -34.08 -11.06
CA ASP A 76 -24.55 -35.04 -10.13
C ASP A 76 -25.22 -36.39 -10.33
N MET A 77 -24.65 -37.20 -11.22
CA MET A 77 -25.21 -38.50 -11.58
C MET A 77 -25.25 -39.46 -10.38
N LEU A 78 -24.27 -39.37 -9.48
CA LEU A 78 -24.17 -40.24 -8.31
C LEU A 78 -25.33 -39.94 -7.35
N GLU A 79 -25.49 -38.67 -6.95
CA GLU A 79 -26.56 -38.26 -6.03
C GLU A 79 -27.95 -38.45 -6.65
N THR A 80 -28.09 -38.18 -7.96
CA THR A 80 -29.33 -38.38 -8.70
C THR A 80 -29.78 -39.84 -8.72
N THR A 81 -28.84 -40.75 -8.99
CA THR A 81 -29.13 -42.19 -9.07
C THR A 81 -29.34 -42.80 -7.68
N ALA A 82 -28.45 -42.50 -6.73
CA ALA A 82 -28.51 -43.06 -5.38
C ALA A 82 -29.81 -42.71 -4.64
N ARG A 83 -30.42 -41.55 -4.94
CA ARG A 83 -31.68 -41.10 -4.34
C ARG A 83 -32.91 -41.28 -5.24
N GLN A 84 -32.77 -41.95 -6.38
CA GLN A 84 -33.86 -42.18 -7.35
C GLN A 84 -34.60 -40.89 -7.69
N LEU A 85 -33.86 -39.78 -7.90
CA LEU A 85 -34.49 -38.46 -8.08
C LEU A 85 -35.28 -38.38 -9.39
N MET A 86 -34.84 -39.11 -10.43
CA MET A 86 -35.48 -39.16 -11.75
C MET A 86 -36.90 -39.68 -11.68
N ASP A 87 -37.17 -40.69 -10.85
CA ASP A 87 -38.52 -41.27 -10.66
C ASP A 87 -39.50 -40.25 -10.05
N ARG A 88 -38.97 -39.20 -9.43
CA ARG A 88 -39.74 -38.08 -8.86
C ARG A 88 -39.68 -36.83 -9.73
N GLY A 89 -39.18 -36.93 -10.96
CA GLY A 89 -39.01 -35.81 -11.88
C GLY A 89 -37.99 -34.76 -11.40
N ARG A 90 -36.97 -35.17 -10.64
CA ARG A 90 -35.94 -34.27 -10.09
C ARG A 90 -34.51 -34.75 -10.43
N ILE A 91 -33.56 -33.82 -10.42
CA ILE A 91 -32.14 -34.07 -10.76
C ILE A 91 -31.25 -33.26 -9.81
N ALA A 92 -30.25 -33.90 -9.22
CA ALA A 92 -29.23 -33.20 -8.44
C ALA A 92 -28.26 -32.47 -9.39
N CYS A 93 -28.14 -31.16 -9.23
CA CYS A 93 -27.38 -30.29 -10.11
C CYS A 93 -26.34 -29.51 -9.31
N ARG A 94 -25.12 -29.39 -9.87
CA ARG A 94 -24.05 -28.52 -9.41
C ARG A 94 -23.85 -27.39 -10.41
N PHE A 95 -24.01 -26.15 -9.97
CA PHE A 95 -23.90 -24.98 -10.84
C PHE A 95 -23.40 -23.76 -10.08
N GLU A 96 -22.94 -22.77 -10.82
CA GLU A 96 -22.56 -21.47 -10.28
C GLU A 96 -23.76 -20.53 -10.23
N GLU A 97 -24.00 -19.94 -9.06
CA GLU A 97 -25.01 -18.90 -8.86
C GLU A 97 -24.33 -17.54 -8.71
N HIS A 98 -24.85 -16.53 -9.42
CA HIS A 98 -24.36 -15.17 -9.27
C HIS A 98 -24.63 -14.66 -7.86
N THR A 99 -23.64 -14.01 -7.26
CA THR A 99 -23.77 -13.35 -5.97
C THR A 99 -23.11 -11.97 -6.00
N MET A 100 -23.73 -11.00 -5.34
CA MET A 100 -23.10 -9.73 -5.04
C MET A 100 -22.20 -9.82 -3.81
N ASP A 101 -22.35 -10.86 -2.99
CA ASP A 101 -21.64 -11.08 -1.73
C ASP A 101 -20.19 -11.56 -1.94
N THR A 102 -19.42 -10.77 -2.68
CA THR A 102 -18.00 -11.01 -2.97
C THR A 102 -17.11 -10.46 -1.86
N ALA A 103 -15.89 -10.96 -1.74
CA ALA A 103 -14.92 -10.42 -0.77
C ALA A 103 -14.72 -8.91 -0.94
N ARG A 104 -14.56 -8.43 -2.19
CA ARG A 104 -14.45 -6.99 -2.47
C ARG A 104 -15.66 -6.19 -2.02
N ASN A 105 -16.89 -6.63 -2.32
CA ASN A 105 -18.08 -5.87 -1.96
C ASN A 105 -18.29 -5.87 -0.43
N ARG A 106 -18.01 -6.99 0.24
CA ARG A 106 -18.03 -7.09 1.70
C ARG A 106 -17.00 -6.16 2.36
N LEU A 107 -15.80 -6.03 1.79
CA LEU A 107 -14.78 -5.10 2.26
C LEU A 107 -15.25 -3.64 2.15
N VAL A 108 -15.84 -3.28 1.00
CA VAL A 108 -16.32 -1.91 0.73
C VAL A 108 -17.46 -1.53 1.66
N ARG A 109 -18.45 -2.43 1.83
CA ARG A 109 -19.54 -2.23 2.78
C ARG A 109 -19.00 -1.97 4.18
N ALA A 110 -18.10 -2.83 4.65
CA ALA A 110 -17.49 -2.69 5.97
C ALA A 110 -16.66 -1.39 6.10
N ALA A 111 -15.98 -0.95 5.04
CA ALA A 111 -15.22 0.29 5.02
C ALA A 111 -16.15 1.51 5.14
N LEU A 112 -17.27 1.53 4.41
CA LEU A 112 -18.28 2.58 4.50
C LEU A 112 -18.89 2.65 5.91
N GLU A 113 -19.20 1.50 6.53
CA GLU A 113 -19.70 1.44 7.90
C GLU A 113 -18.69 1.99 8.91
N ARG A 114 -17.40 1.68 8.75
CA ARG A 114 -16.34 2.18 9.62
C ARG A 114 -16.04 3.66 9.41
N LEU A 115 -16.19 4.18 8.19
CA LEU A 115 -16.04 5.61 7.92
C LEU A 115 -17.21 6.41 8.48
N ALA A 116 -18.43 5.87 8.38
CA ALA A 116 -19.63 6.51 8.92
C ALA A 116 -19.57 6.79 10.43
N SER A 117 -18.74 6.05 11.18
CA SER A 117 -18.52 6.29 12.62
C SER A 117 -17.28 7.14 12.94
N ARG A 118 -16.50 7.55 11.93
CA ARG A 118 -15.22 8.27 12.10
C ARG A 118 -15.20 9.66 11.49
N VAL A 119 -16.09 9.93 10.54
CA VAL A 119 -16.15 11.23 9.88
C VAL A 119 -17.01 12.18 10.73
N SER A 120 -16.47 13.35 11.05
CA SER A 120 -17.19 14.37 11.84
C SER A 120 -18.24 15.14 11.03
N ASP A 121 -18.15 15.17 9.70
CA ASP A 121 -19.20 15.74 8.83
C ASP A 121 -20.40 14.78 8.73
N GLU A 122 -21.52 15.18 9.31
CA GLU A 122 -22.74 14.36 9.34
C GLU A 122 -23.31 14.09 7.95
N LEU A 123 -23.15 14.99 6.97
CA LEU A 123 -23.61 14.75 5.60
C LEU A 123 -22.79 13.63 4.95
N VAL A 124 -21.46 13.64 5.14
CA VAL A 124 -20.56 12.61 4.63
C VAL A 124 -20.80 11.29 5.35
N ALA A 125 -20.96 11.30 6.68
CA ALA A 125 -21.24 10.12 7.48
C ALA A 125 -22.59 9.49 7.10
N HIS A 126 -23.64 10.30 6.92
CA HIS A 126 -24.95 9.85 6.46
C HIS A 126 -24.87 9.19 5.07
N ARG A 127 -24.16 9.83 4.14
CA ARG A 127 -23.92 9.27 2.80
C ARG A 127 -23.23 7.91 2.86
N CYS A 128 -22.21 7.75 3.71
CA CYS A 128 -21.56 6.44 3.92
C CYS A 128 -22.55 5.37 4.44
N ARG A 129 -23.42 5.71 5.39
CA ARG A 129 -24.45 4.78 5.90
C ARG A 129 -25.47 4.40 4.82
N GLN A 130 -25.91 5.36 4.01
CA GLN A 130 -26.83 5.09 2.90
C GLN A 130 -26.22 4.10 1.90
N LEU A 131 -24.98 4.33 1.47
CA LEU A 131 -24.28 3.46 0.53
C LEU A 131 -23.99 2.06 1.10
N ALA A 132 -23.66 1.96 2.39
CA ALA A 132 -23.55 0.66 3.06
C ALA A 132 -24.91 -0.08 3.07
N GLY A 133 -25.99 0.64 3.31
CA GLY A 133 -27.35 0.11 3.23
C GLY A 133 -27.74 -0.35 1.82
N ASP A 134 -27.31 0.35 0.77
CA ASP A 134 -27.49 -0.07 -0.63
C ASP A 134 -26.79 -1.41 -0.92
N PHE A 135 -25.56 -1.59 -0.41
CA PHE A 135 -24.84 -2.87 -0.54
C PHE A 135 -25.62 -4.01 0.12
N THR A 136 -26.15 -3.78 1.33
CA THR A 136 -26.99 -4.77 2.02
C THR A 136 -28.25 -5.10 1.22
N ARG A 137 -28.94 -4.09 0.66
CA ARG A 137 -30.11 -4.29 -0.21
C ARG A 137 -29.80 -5.10 -1.47
N LEU A 138 -28.59 -4.96 -2.01
CA LEU A 138 -28.10 -5.73 -3.16
C LEU A 138 -27.62 -7.15 -2.79
N GLY A 139 -27.74 -7.56 -1.53
CA GLY A 139 -27.41 -8.91 -1.06
C GLY A 139 -25.96 -9.09 -0.58
N VAL A 140 -25.23 -7.99 -0.33
CA VAL A 140 -23.89 -8.04 0.29
C VAL A 140 -24.05 -8.10 1.81
N VAL A 141 -24.20 -9.31 2.34
CA VAL A 141 -24.55 -9.54 3.75
C VAL A 141 -23.43 -10.15 4.58
N GLY A 142 -22.43 -10.77 3.95
CA GLY A 142 -21.36 -11.44 4.69
C GLY A 142 -20.49 -10.46 5.47
N ALA A 143 -19.80 -10.99 6.49
CA ALA A 143 -18.84 -10.22 7.29
C ALA A 143 -17.65 -9.71 6.47
N ARG A 144 -16.90 -8.75 7.01
CA ARG A 144 -15.64 -8.27 6.42
C ARG A 144 -14.74 -9.48 6.08
N PRO A 145 -14.20 -9.59 4.86
CA PRO A 145 -13.33 -10.70 4.50
C PRO A 145 -12.02 -10.63 5.26
N SER A 146 -11.39 -11.78 5.46
CA SER A 146 -9.97 -11.84 5.83
C SER A 146 -9.08 -11.32 4.69
N TRP A 147 -7.85 -10.92 5.01
CA TRP A 147 -6.89 -10.51 3.98
C TRP A 147 -6.49 -11.67 3.05
N ALA A 148 -6.51 -12.91 3.56
CA ALA A 148 -6.29 -14.11 2.76
C ALA A 148 -7.43 -14.34 1.75
N GLU A 149 -8.69 -14.18 2.17
CA GLU A 149 -9.84 -14.22 1.26
C GLU A 149 -9.72 -13.17 0.16
N LEU A 150 -9.31 -11.95 0.50
CA LEU A 150 -9.15 -10.86 -0.46
C LEU A 150 -7.96 -11.06 -1.41
N ALA A 151 -6.92 -11.77 -0.99
CA ALA A 151 -5.79 -12.12 -1.86
C ALA A 151 -6.17 -13.19 -2.90
N ASN A 152 -7.12 -14.07 -2.56
CA ASN A 152 -7.67 -15.07 -3.48
C ASN A 152 -8.71 -14.48 -4.45
N ASP A 153 -9.26 -13.30 -4.14
CA ASP A 153 -10.18 -12.56 -5.01
C ASP A 153 -9.41 -11.93 -6.18
N GLN A 154 -9.31 -12.66 -7.30
CA GLN A 154 -8.64 -12.16 -8.49
C GLN A 154 -9.43 -10.98 -9.09
N ILE A 155 -8.84 -9.78 -9.06
CA ILE A 155 -9.37 -8.60 -9.75
C ILE A 155 -8.93 -8.66 -11.21
N GLY A 156 -9.88 -8.79 -12.13
CA GLY A 156 -9.61 -8.83 -13.56
C GLY A 156 -8.93 -7.56 -14.05
N ARG A 157 -8.17 -7.64 -15.16
CA ARG A 157 -7.53 -6.46 -15.77
C ARG A 157 -8.53 -5.35 -16.10
N ASN A 158 -9.76 -5.72 -16.47
CA ASN A 158 -10.87 -4.82 -16.83
C ASN A 158 -11.64 -4.23 -15.63
N GLU A 159 -11.23 -4.52 -14.40
CA GLU A 159 -11.90 -4.07 -13.17
C GLU A 159 -11.09 -2.97 -12.46
N THR A 160 -10.54 -2.03 -13.24
CA THR A 160 -9.75 -0.88 -12.73
C THR A 160 -10.51 -0.07 -11.68
N ALA A 161 -11.81 0.13 -11.87
CA ALA A 161 -12.65 0.86 -10.93
C ALA A 161 -12.85 0.09 -9.60
N ASP A 162 -12.85 -1.26 -9.63
CA ASP A 162 -12.85 -2.05 -8.40
C ASP A 162 -11.51 -2.00 -7.70
N ARG A 163 -10.39 -1.99 -8.44
CA ARG A 163 -9.06 -1.81 -7.84
C ARG A 163 -9.02 -0.54 -7.00
N PHE A 164 -9.52 0.56 -7.54
CA PHE A 164 -9.57 1.85 -6.83
C PHE A 164 -10.46 1.79 -5.59
N MET A 165 -11.69 1.27 -5.73
CA MET A 165 -12.65 1.09 -4.64
C MET A 165 -12.10 0.21 -3.52
N VAL A 166 -11.46 -0.91 -3.87
CA VAL A 166 -10.84 -1.86 -2.92
C VAL A 166 -9.62 -1.23 -2.24
N ALA A 167 -8.78 -0.49 -2.97
CA ALA A 167 -7.62 0.18 -2.38
C ALA A 167 -8.01 1.24 -1.35
N LEU A 168 -9.01 2.09 -1.66
CA LEU A 168 -9.58 3.02 -0.68
C LEU A 168 -10.17 2.30 0.52
N SER A 169 -10.88 1.19 0.30
CA SER A 169 -11.45 0.40 1.38
C SER A 169 -10.38 -0.26 2.26
N ARG A 170 -9.26 -0.72 1.66
CA ARG A 170 -8.09 -1.23 2.40
C ARG A 170 -7.51 -0.14 3.30
N MET A 171 -7.36 1.09 2.81
CA MET A 171 -6.84 2.22 3.57
C MET A 171 -7.61 2.49 4.86
N VAL A 172 -8.93 2.32 4.85
CA VAL A 172 -9.79 2.47 6.05
C VAL A 172 -9.40 1.48 7.16
N PHE A 173 -9.03 0.26 6.77
CA PHE A 173 -8.69 -0.82 7.69
C PHE A 173 -7.21 -0.91 8.03
N ASP A 174 -6.33 -0.44 7.13
CA ASP A 174 -4.88 -0.44 7.32
C ASP A 174 -4.42 0.56 8.40
N THR A 175 -5.30 1.01 9.31
CA THR A 175 -5.01 1.94 10.42
C THR A 175 -4.52 3.32 9.97
N ILE A 176 -4.47 3.60 8.66
CA ILE A 176 -4.02 4.87 8.08
C ILE A 176 -4.93 6.03 8.50
N ILE A 177 -6.18 5.75 8.85
CA ILE A 177 -7.11 6.70 9.46
C ILE A 177 -6.89 6.67 10.99
N PRO A 178 -6.32 7.72 11.60
CA PRO A 178 -6.15 7.82 13.04
C PRO A 178 -7.49 7.56 13.75
N THR A 179 -7.44 6.86 14.87
CA THR A 179 -8.62 6.50 15.68
C THR A 179 -9.02 7.57 16.69
N GLU A 180 -8.27 8.65 16.81
CA GLU A 180 -8.50 9.69 17.84
C GLU A 180 -8.87 11.03 17.19
N GLU A 181 -9.85 11.69 17.81
CA GLU A 181 -10.34 13.03 17.47
C GLU A 181 -9.24 14.06 17.68
N ALA A 182 -8.48 14.34 16.63
CA ALA A 182 -7.80 15.61 16.47
C ALA A 182 -7.74 15.93 14.98
N GLY A 183 -8.62 16.84 14.56
CA GLY A 183 -8.39 17.59 13.34
C GLY A 183 -7.01 18.24 13.40
N PHE A 184 -6.36 18.33 12.24
CA PHE A 184 -4.97 18.74 12.03
C PHE A 184 -3.92 17.65 12.31
N VAL A 185 -3.16 17.29 11.26
CA VAL A 185 -1.90 16.56 11.39
C VAL A 185 -0.85 17.55 11.93
N SER A 186 -0.98 17.92 13.20
CA SER A 186 -0.04 18.76 13.94
C SER A 186 0.10 18.22 15.36
N GLY A 187 1.35 18.00 15.77
CA GLY A 187 1.67 17.26 16.99
C GLY A 187 2.17 15.86 16.66
N ALA A 188 2.98 15.29 17.55
CA ALA A 188 3.48 13.93 17.41
C ALA A 188 2.32 13.01 17.03
N LEU A 189 2.38 12.46 15.82
CA LEU A 189 1.47 11.39 15.42
C LEU A 189 1.51 10.34 16.55
N PRO A 190 0.37 9.79 16.99
CA PRO A 190 0.42 8.61 17.86
C PRO A 190 1.37 7.60 17.22
N ASP A 191 2.24 6.92 17.98
CA ASP A 191 3.30 6.03 17.43
C ASP A 191 2.76 5.09 16.33
N SER A 192 1.50 4.65 16.48
CA SER A 192 0.75 3.85 15.51
C SER A 192 0.59 4.51 14.13
N THR A 193 0.36 5.82 14.08
CA THR A 193 0.18 6.60 12.84
C THR A 193 1.52 6.96 12.20
N GLU A 194 2.57 7.25 12.97
CA GLU A 194 3.92 7.50 12.43
C GLU A 194 4.46 6.28 11.67
N HIS A 195 4.33 5.08 12.24
CA HIS A 195 4.71 3.84 11.58
C HIS A 195 3.98 3.60 10.25
N LEU A 196 2.76 4.10 10.12
CA LEU A 196 1.95 3.97 8.92
C LEU A 196 2.34 4.95 7.83
N VAL A 197 2.51 6.22 8.19
CA VAL A 197 2.98 7.24 7.24
C VAL A 197 4.39 6.87 6.77
N ARG A 198 5.24 6.30 7.64
CA ARG A 198 6.53 5.72 7.24
C ARG A 198 6.38 4.64 6.16
N ARG A 199 5.51 3.65 6.39
CA ARG A 199 5.27 2.58 5.40
C ARG A 199 4.67 3.11 4.09
N LEU A 200 3.78 4.10 4.20
CA LEU A 200 3.19 4.78 3.05
C LEU A 200 4.28 5.49 2.24
N PHE A 201 5.15 6.24 2.92
CA PHE A 201 6.26 6.96 2.32
C PHE A 201 7.23 6.00 1.61
N GLU A 202 7.72 4.96 2.31
CA GLU A 202 8.61 3.94 1.77
C GLU A 202 8.05 3.33 0.47
N ARG A 203 6.81 2.85 0.53
CA ARG A 203 6.13 2.22 -0.61
C ARG A 203 5.82 3.22 -1.73
N ALA A 204 5.49 4.45 -1.39
CA ALA A 204 5.24 5.52 -2.35
C ALA A 204 6.51 5.86 -3.14
N ILE A 205 7.62 6.10 -2.45
CA ILE A 205 8.91 6.39 -3.09
C ILE A 205 9.35 5.21 -3.96
N GLY A 206 9.27 3.99 -3.45
CA GLY A 206 9.63 2.81 -4.22
C GLY A 206 8.77 2.64 -5.49
N ASN A 207 7.47 2.92 -5.42
CA ASN A 207 6.59 2.83 -6.58
C ASN A 207 6.80 3.99 -7.57
N ALA A 208 7.07 5.20 -7.06
CA ALA A 208 7.38 6.34 -7.90
C ALA A 208 8.68 6.10 -8.69
N LEU A 209 9.75 5.67 -8.02
CA LEU A 209 11.01 5.28 -8.66
C LEU A 209 10.81 4.14 -9.67
N ARG A 210 9.98 3.14 -9.33
CA ARG A 210 9.65 2.04 -10.25
C ARG A 210 9.02 2.57 -11.54
N LEU A 211 7.98 3.41 -11.43
CA LEU A 211 7.27 3.95 -12.58
C LEU A 211 8.15 4.81 -13.48
N GLU A 212 9.09 5.56 -12.89
CA GLU A 212 9.96 6.48 -13.63
C GLU A 212 11.21 5.82 -14.22
N LEU A 213 11.80 4.86 -13.51
CA LEU A 213 13.09 4.26 -13.87
C LEU A 213 12.96 2.95 -14.65
N GLN A 214 11.85 2.21 -14.52
CA GLN A 214 11.64 0.98 -15.32
C GLN A 214 11.71 1.22 -16.84
N PRO A 215 11.09 2.28 -17.41
CA PRO A 215 11.22 2.60 -18.83
C PRO A 215 12.67 2.88 -19.27
N GLN A 216 13.54 3.26 -18.32
CA GLN A 216 14.95 3.55 -18.54
C GLN A 216 15.85 2.32 -18.34
N GLY A 217 15.27 1.13 -18.09
CA GLY A 217 16.02 -0.11 -17.92
C GLY A 217 16.42 -0.46 -16.48
N TRP A 218 15.88 0.25 -15.48
CA TRP A 218 16.13 -0.08 -14.07
C TRP A 218 15.18 -1.15 -13.54
N ASN A 219 15.72 -2.06 -12.76
CA ASN A 219 14.97 -2.98 -11.91
C ASN A 219 14.85 -2.37 -10.51
N VAL A 220 13.62 -2.17 -10.05
CA VAL A 220 13.29 -1.62 -8.73
C VAL A 220 12.64 -2.70 -7.89
N THR A 221 13.25 -3.04 -6.76
CA THR A 221 12.74 -4.03 -5.80
C THR A 221 12.54 -3.35 -4.46
N GLN A 222 11.42 -3.64 -3.77
CA GLN A 222 11.15 -3.14 -2.42
C GLN A 222 11.24 -4.25 -1.39
N GLY A 223 11.67 -3.93 -0.17
CA GLY A 223 11.67 -4.87 0.95
C GLY A 223 12.56 -6.10 0.73
N LYS A 224 13.66 -5.96 -0.01
CA LYS A 224 14.52 -7.10 -0.36
C LYS A 224 15.29 -7.57 0.88
N ARG A 225 15.16 -8.86 1.18
CA ARG A 225 15.93 -9.52 2.24
C ARG A 225 17.36 -9.77 1.80
N LEU A 226 18.32 -9.44 2.65
CA LEU A 226 19.72 -9.77 2.51
C LEU A 226 20.08 -10.87 3.50
N ALA A 227 20.90 -11.82 3.06
CA ALA A 227 21.46 -12.83 3.93
C ALA A 227 22.79 -12.32 4.51
N TRP A 228 23.05 -12.66 5.77
CA TRP A 228 24.39 -12.48 6.35
C TRP A 228 25.37 -13.44 5.69
N GLN A 229 26.59 -12.96 5.49
CA GLN A 229 27.72 -13.79 5.02
C GLN A 229 28.32 -14.51 6.22
N ILE A 230 27.69 -15.61 6.63
CA ILE A 230 28.08 -16.36 7.83
C ILE A 230 29.20 -17.34 7.47
N GLU A 231 30.39 -17.13 8.02
CA GLU A 231 31.53 -18.05 7.89
C GLU A 231 31.51 -19.17 8.95
N ALA A 232 31.06 -18.85 10.16
CA ALA A 232 30.93 -19.78 11.27
C ALA A 232 29.72 -19.42 12.14
N ALA A 233 29.05 -20.42 12.72
CA ALA A 233 27.86 -20.25 13.52
C ALA A 233 27.87 -21.21 14.73
N SER A 234 27.53 -20.68 15.92
CA SER A 234 27.19 -21.54 17.05
C SER A 234 25.79 -22.16 16.83
N PRO A 235 25.46 -23.30 17.46
CA PRO A 235 24.20 -23.99 17.22
C PRO A 235 22.93 -23.16 17.46
N GLY A 236 22.99 -22.17 18.37
CA GLY A 236 21.84 -21.33 18.74
C GLY A 236 21.69 -20.03 17.95
N ILE A 237 22.69 -19.59 17.18
CA ILE A 237 22.71 -18.23 16.62
C ILE A 237 21.60 -18.00 15.59
N ALA A 238 21.23 -19.03 14.83
CA ALA A 238 20.21 -18.93 13.77
C ALA A 238 18.83 -18.49 14.31
N ALA A 239 18.52 -18.77 15.57
CA ALA A 239 17.25 -18.39 16.20
C ALA A 239 17.19 -16.93 16.64
N ILE A 240 18.34 -16.27 16.83
CA ILE A 240 18.43 -14.92 17.43
C ILE A 240 19.10 -13.89 16.52
N LEU A 241 19.74 -14.32 15.42
CA LEU A 241 20.39 -13.41 14.48
C LEU A 241 19.32 -12.60 13.71
N PRO A 242 19.37 -11.26 13.74
CA PRO A 242 18.37 -10.45 13.07
C PRO A 242 18.47 -10.61 11.55
N GLY A 243 17.33 -10.58 10.86
CA GLY A 243 17.33 -10.50 9.40
C GLY A 243 17.74 -9.10 8.92
N MET A 244 18.27 -9.02 7.69
CA MET A 244 18.48 -7.73 7.01
C MET A 244 17.44 -7.56 5.91
N GLN A 245 16.82 -6.39 5.86
CA GLN A 245 15.85 -6.03 4.83
C GLN A 245 16.06 -4.59 4.40
N THR A 246 16.38 -4.39 3.13
CA THR A 246 16.48 -3.06 2.52
C THR A 246 15.10 -2.55 2.12
N ASP A 247 14.88 -1.25 2.23
CA ASP A 247 13.61 -0.63 1.83
C ASP A 247 13.47 -0.67 0.29
N ILE A 248 14.47 -0.16 -0.45
CA ILE A 248 14.45 -0.11 -1.92
C ILE A 248 15.84 -0.49 -2.47
N ASP A 249 15.88 -1.42 -3.43
CA ASP A 249 17.08 -1.85 -4.18
C ASP A 249 16.86 -1.53 -5.66
N LEU A 250 17.74 -0.69 -6.21
CA LEU A 250 17.76 -0.32 -7.62
C LEU A 250 18.94 -0.98 -8.31
N ARG A 251 18.69 -1.59 -9.47
CA ARG A 251 19.73 -2.21 -10.31
C ARG A 251 19.55 -1.79 -11.74
N HIS A 252 20.63 -1.36 -12.38
CA HIS A 252 20.65 -1.10 -13.81
C HIS A 252 21.50 -2.15 -14.53
N PRO A 253 20.89 -3.21 -15.11
CA PRO A 253 21.62 -4.36 -15.65
C PRO A 253 22.66 -3.98 -16.71
N ALA A 254 22.35 -3.00 -17.57
CA ALA A 254 23.23 -2.63 -18.67
C ALA A 254 24.51 -1.90 -18.24
N THR A 255 24.50 -1.20 -17.09
CA THR A 255 25.68 -0.48 -16.58
C THR A 255 26.28 -1.12 -15.33
N GLY A 256 25.62 -2.12 -14.76
CA GLY A 256 26.00 -2.73 -13.48
C GLY A 256 25.74 -1.83 -12.25
N ARG A 257 25.19 -0.62 -12.41
CA ARG A 257 24.95 0.29 -11.28
C ARG A 257 23.93 -0.29 -10.30
N ARG A 258 24.22 -0.15 -9.00
CA ARG A 258 23.37 -0.59 -7.90
C ARG A 258 23.23 0.52 -6.88
N ILE A 259 22.01 0.70 -6.37
CA ILE A 259 21.72 1.70 -5.34
C ILE A 259 20.80 1.06 -4.31
N VAL A 260 21.21 1.09 -3.04
CA VAL A 260 20.37 0.73 -1.90
C VAL A 260 19.85 2.02 -1.28
N ILE A 261 18.54 2.19 -1.23
CA ILE A 261 17.90 3.34 -0.59
C ILE A 261 17.22 2.84 0.68
N ASP A 262 17.51 3.52 1.78
CA ASP A 262 16.89 3.32 3.08
C ASP A 262 16.14 4.60 3.45
N THR A 263 14.85 4.46 3.72
CA THR A 263 13.95 5.58 3.97
C THR A 263 13.71 5.75 5.46
N LYS A 264 13.76 6.99 5.95
CA LYS A 264 13.64 7.27 7.37
C LYS A 264 12.68 8.43 7.59
N PHE A 265 11.51 8.13 8.15
CA PHE A 265 10.47 9.14 8.44
C PHE A 265 10.79 9.92 9.73
N THR A 266 11.95 10.57 9.78
CA THR A 266 12.34 11.46 10.89
C THR A 266 13.22 12.58 10.34
N ALA A 267 13.41 13.66 11.10
CA ALA A 267 14.42 14.67 10.75
C ALA A 267 15.79 14.01 10.54
N ILE A 268 16.49 14.45 9.49
CA ILE A 268 17.78 13.91 9.08
C ILE A 268 18.90 14.21 10.08
N PHE A 269 18.84 15.38 10.72
CA PHE A 269 19.79 15.80 11.74
C PHE A 269 19.29 15.49 13.16
N ALA A 270 20.25 15.32 14.06
CA ALA A 270 20.10 15.36 15.50
C ALA A 270 21.05 16.42 16.09
N ALA A 271 20.68 16.98 17.24
CA ALA A 271 21.56 17.86 18.01
C ALA A 271 22.62 17.03 18.76
N SER A 272 23.80 17.60 18.93
CA SER A 272 24.88 17.02 19.73
C SER A 272 25.46 18.07 20.68
N ALA A 273 26.21 17.65 21.70
CA ALA A 273 26.82 18.55 22.67
C ALA A 273 27.77 19.61 22.07
N TYR A 274 28.25 19.42 20.84
CA TYR A 274 29.25 20.29 20.19
C TYR A 274 28.84 20.84 18.83
N ARG A 275 27.75 20.33 18.24
CA ARG A 275 27.24 20.76 16.93
C ARG A 275 25.72 20.63 16.90
N ASP A 276 25.07 21.65 16.35
CA ASP A 276 23.60 21.71 16.26
C ASP A 276 23.02 20.79 15.17
N GLN A 277 23.83 20.36 14.20
CA GLN A 277 23.40 19.50 13.09
C GLN A 277 24.40 18.37 12.84
N ILE A 278 24.03 17.16 13.24
CA ILE A 278 24.79 15.93 12.96
C ILE A 278 23.85 14.87 12.38
N LEU A 279 24.30 14.14 11.35
CA LEU A 279 23.59 12.99 10.81
C LEU A 279 23.45 11.89 11.86
N LYS A 280 22.26 11.27 11.94
CA LYS A 280 21.99 10.19 12.88
C LYS A 280 22.83 8.94 12.56
N SER A 281 23.81 8.65 13.41
CA SER A 281 24.81 7.60 13.20
C SER A 281 24.20 6.20 13.04
N ASN A 282 23.12 5.89 13.77
CA ASN A 282 22.42 4.61 13.66
C ASN A 282 21.90 4.31 12.25
N TYR A 283 21.45 5.33 11.50
CA TYR A 283 21.00 5.14 10.12
C TYR A 283 22.18 4.96 9.15
N ILE A 284 23.28 5.65 9.40
CA ILE A 284 24.53 5.45 8.65
C ILE A 284 25.04 4.02 8.84
N TYR A 285 25.06 3.53 10.09
CA TYR A 285 25.51 2.17 10.39
C TYR A 285 24.60 1.11 9.77
N GLN A 286 23.29 1.34 9.75
CA GLN A 286 22.34 0.46 9.09
C GLN A 286 22.59 0.40 7.57
N LEU A 287 22.70 1.54 6.91
CA LEU A 287 23.01 1.60 5.47
C LEU A 287 24.36 0.96 5.15
N TYR A 288 25.38 1.26 5.97
CA TYR A 288 26.69 0.64 5.86
C TYR A 288 26.63 -0.88 5.96
N ALA A 289 25.87 -1.42 6.93
CA ALA A 289 25.70 -2.87 7.08
C ALA A 289 25.07 -3.51 5.83
N TYR A 290 24.10 -2.84 5.20
CA TYR A 290 23.52 -3.30 3.94
C TYR A 290 24.54 -3.33 2.80
N LEU A 291 25.34 -2.27 2.68
CA LEU A 291 26.34 -2.14 1.61
C LEU A 291 27.45 -3.18 1.73
N ARG A 292 27.94 -3.44 2.94
CA ARG A 292 28.98 -4.45 3.19
C ARG A 292 28.45 -5.88 3.06
N SER A 293 27.24 -6.15 3.54
CA SER A 293 26.71 -7.52 3.58
C SER A 293 26.35 -8.11 2.20
N GLN A 294 26.26 -7.27 1.16
CA GLN A 294 26.04 -7.72 -0.21
C GLN A 294 27.33 -7.83 -1.04
N GLU A 295 28.49 -7.45 -0.50
CA GLU A 295 29.79 -7.51 -1.19
C GLU A 295 30.14 -8.94 -1.58
N ARG A 296 30.50 -9.13 -2.85
CA ARG A 296 30.77 -10.44 -3.43
C ARG A 296 31.88 -10.29 -4.45
N LEU A 297 32.98 -11.03 -4.26
CA LEU A 297 34.14 -10.96 -5.15
C LEU A 297 33.82 -11.47 -6.57
N ASP A 298 32.88 -12.40 -6.69
CA ASP A 298 32.35 -12.91 -7.96
C ASP A 298 31.36 -11.95 -8.64
N ASP A 299 31.08 -10.80 -8.01
CA ASP A 299 30.15 -9.79 -8.49
C ASP A 299 30.72 -8.37 -8.24
N PRO A 300 31.62 -7.87 -9.09
CA PRO A 300 32.33 -6.60 -8.88
C PRO A 300 31.40 -5.38 -8.68
N ALA A 301 30.20 -5.42 -9.26
CA ALA A 301 29.19 -4.37 -9.07
C ALA A 301 28.69 -4.28 -7.62
N SER A 302 28.73 -5.38 -6.87
CA SER A 302 28.38 -5.38 -5.45
C SER A 302 29.34 -4.53 -4.61
N LEU A 303 30.64 -4.55 -4.93
CA LEU A 303 31.72 -3.85 -4.21
C LEU A 303 31.67 -2.32 -4.37
N THR A 304 30.88 -1.82 -5.32
CA THR A 304 30.74 -0.39 -5.62
C THR A 304 29.29 0.08 -5.52
N THR A 305 28.42 -0.74 -4.90
CA THR A 305 27.01 -0.37 -4.72
C THR A 305 26.91 0.94 -3.95
N SER A 306 26.11 1.88 -4.45
CA SER A 306 25.86 3.14 -3.75
C SER A 306 24.75 2.98 -2.71
N GLY A 307 24.82 3.76 -1.64
CA GLY A 307 23.78 3.86 -0.62
C GLY A 307 23.13 5.23 -0.63
N MET A 308 21.85 5.31 -0.25
CA MET A 308 21.14 6.57 -0.06
C MET A 308 20.28 6.48 1.20
N LEU A 309 20.46 7.44 2.12
CA LEU A 309 19.49 7.72 3.17
C LEU A 309 18.53 8.81 2.69
N LEU A 310 17.24 8.49 2.64
CA LEU A 310 16.21 9.41 2.21
C LEU A 310 15.27 9.76 3.36
N HIS A 311 15.21 11.04 3.70
CA HIS A 311 14.37 11.56 4.77
C HIS A 311 13.29 12.50 4.22
N PRO A 312 12.04 12.42 4.68
CA PRO A 312 11.10 13.50 4.48
C PRO A 312 11.47 14.66 5.41
N GLN A 313 11.38 15.88 4.88
CA GLN A 313 11.57 17.10 5.64
C GLN A 313 10.48 18.11 5.28
N THR A 314 10.31 19.14 6.10
CA THR A 314 9.56 20.34 5.74
C THR A 314 10.51 21.53 5.76
N GLY A 315 10.68 22.17 4.59
CA GLY A 315 11.62 23.27 4.40
C GLY A 315 13.09 22.86 4.32
N GLY A 316 13.81 23.41 3.34
CA GLY A 316 15.22 23.11 3.09
C GLY A 316 15.45 21.78 2.35
N SER A 317 16.58 21.67 1.66
CA SER A 317 17.00 20.47 0.94
C SER A 317 18.43 20.11 1.30
N ILE A 318 18.68 18.84 1.55
CA ILE A 318 20.02 18.29 1.78
C ILE A 318 20.28 17.30 0.65
N ASP A 319 21.47 17.38 0.07
CA ASP A 319 21.98 16.46 -0.95
C ASP A 319 23.50 16.35 -0.77
N GLU A 320 23.89 15.60 0.26
CA GLU A 320 25.29 15.51 0.68
C GLU A 320 25.86 14.12 0.39
N LEU A 321 27.17 14.07 0.17
CA LEU A 321 27.88 12.88 -0.29
C LEU A 321 29.09 12.55 0.58
N VAL A 322 29.28 11.26 0.86
CA VAL A 322 30.56 10.74 1.36
C VAL A 322 30.90 9.42 0.66
N ILE A 323 32.19 9.15 0.46
CA ILE A 323 32.68 7.85 0.00
C ILE A 323 33.33 7.16 1.19
N ILE A 324 32.81 5.98 1.55
CA ILE A 324 33.32 5.16 2.65
C ILE A 324 33.65 3.78 2.08
N GLN A 325 34.93 3.41 2.13
CA GLN A 325 35.42 2.09 1.70
C GLN A 325 34.97 1.70 0.29
N GLY A 326 35.02 2.64 -0.66
CA GLY A 326 34.62 2.40 -2.05
C GLY A 326 33.12 2.53 -2.32
N HIS A 327 32.29 2.63 -1.28
CA HIS A 327 30.86 2.87 -1.42
C HIS A 327 30.53 4.35 -1.33
N GLN A 328 29.81 4.83 -2.33
CA GLN A 328 29.23 6.17 -2.34
C GLN A 328 27.95 6.18 -1.50
N MET A 329 27.90 6.98 -0.43
CA MET A 329 26.72 7.17 0.40
C MET A 329 26.17 8.59 0.24
N GLN A 330 24.90 8.69 -0.12
CA GLN A 330 24.16 9.94 -0.28
C GLN A 330 23.19 10.15 0.88
N PHE A 331 23.05 11.40 1.31
CA PHE A 331 22.09 11.82 2.32
C PHE A 331 21.17 12.84 1.68
N LYS A 332 19.92 12.45 1.39
CA LYS A 332 18.96 13.28 0.68
C LYS A 332 17.71 13.55 1.51
N THR A 333 17.12 14.73 1.32
CA THR A 333 15.78 15.04 1.82
C THR A 333 14.79 15.28 0.69
N ILE A 334 13.53 14.90 0.94
CA ILE A 334 12.39 15.25 0.10
C ILE A 334 11.44 16.14 0.90
N ASP A 335 11.06 17.28 0.32
CA ASP A 335 10.13 18.19 0.97
C ASP A 335 8.69 17.72 0.77
N LEU A 336 8.08 17.18 1.84
CA LEU A 336 6.68 16.75 1.84
C LEU A 336 5.68 17.90 2.00
N SER A 337 6.13 19.14 2.20
CA SER A 337 5.28 20.33 2.21
C SER A 337 5.21 21.06 0.87
N SER A 338 6.10 20.70 -0.07
CA SER A 338 6.17 21.29 -1.41
C SER A 338 4.90 21.07 -2.24
N ASP A 339 4.79 21.78 -3.36
CA ASP A 339 3.73 21.53 -4.34
C ASP A 339 3.90 20.13 -4.97
N PRO A 340 2.81 19.39 -5.32
CA PRO A 340 2.92 18.07 -5.94
C PRO A 340 3.84 17.98 -7.15
N VAL A 341 3.93 19.04 -7.96
CA VAL A 341 4.84 19.05 -9.12
C VAL A 341 6.31 19.05 -8.66
N GLN A 342 6.64 19.83 -7.62
CA GLN A 342 7.99 19.89 -7.06
C GLN A 342 8.36 18.57 -6.36
N PHE A 343 7.41 17.95 -5.65
CA PHE A 343 7.62 16.62 -5.07
C PHE A 343 8.00 15.60 -6.15
N GLU A 344 7.22 15.50 -7.23
CA GLU A 344 7.51 14.56 -8.32
C GLU A 344 8.84 14.86 -9.02
N GLN A 345 9.15 16.14 -9.24
CA GLN A 345 10.46 16.54 -9.77
C GLN A 345 11.60 16.14 -8.83
N SER A 346 11.40 16.20 -7.51
CA SER A 346 12.38 15.80 -6.52
C SER A 346 12.61 14.29 -6.54
N VAL A 347 11.53 13.49 -6.67
CA VAL A 347 11.64 12.04 -6.84
C VAL A 347 12.41 11.67 -8.11
N ARG A 348 12.14 12.36 -9.23
CA ARG A 348 12.85 12.15 -10.51
C ARG A 348 14.34 12.42 -10.44
N ARG A 349 14.74 13.37 -9.58
CA ARG A 349 16.13 13.80 -9.40
C ARG A 349 16.87 13.00 -8.32
N LEU A 350 16.24 11.97 -7.75
CA LEU A 350 16.91 11.12 -6.76
C LEU A 350 18.07 10.33 -7.38
N ILE A 351 17.90 9.83 -8.61
CA ILE A 351 18.81 8.89 -9.30
C ILE A 351 19.36 9.52 -10.58
#